data_AF-A0A952DA98-F1
#
_entry.id   AF-A0A952DA98-F1
#
_cell.length_a   1.000
_cell.length_b   1.000
_cell.length_c   1.000
_cell.angle_alpha   90.00
_cell.angle_beta   90.00
_cell.angle_gamma   90.00
#
_symmetry.space_group_name_H-M   'P 1'
#
loop_
_entity.id
_entity.type
_entity.pdbx_description
1 polymer ?
#
loop_
_entity_poly.entity_id
_entity_poly.type
_entity_poly.pdbx_seq_one_letter_code
_entity_poly.pdbx_strand_id
1 'polypeptide(L)' 'RVDLIFGSNSQLRALAEVYAANDAKEKFVRDFVQAWVKVMNLDRFDRK' A
#
# COMPACT_ATOMS: atom_id res chain seq x y z
N ARG A 1 -5.91 11.81 -14.04
CA ARG A 1 -6.54 10.78 -13.17
C ARG A 1 -5.44 9.87 -12.68
N VAL A 2 -5.18 9.86 -11.37
CA VAL A 2 -4.13 9.02 -10.77
C VAL A 2 -4.63 7.60 -10.47
N ASP A 3 -5.95 7.39 -10.42
CA ASP A 3 -6.54 6.12 -9.99
C ASP A 3 -6.49 5.05 -11.10
N LEU A 4 -6.69 5.46 -12.36
CA LEU A 4 -6.74 4.53 -13.49
C LEU A 4 -5.39 3.88 -13.79
N ILE A 5 -4.28 4.46 -13.34
CA ILE A 5 -2.93 3.93 -13.59
C ILE A 5 -2.72 2.56 -12.93
N PHE A 6 -3.41 2.29 -11.82
CA PHE A 6 -3.36 1.00 -11.13
C PHE A 6 -4.02 -0.13 -11.91
N GLY A 7 -4.87 0.19 -12.89
CA GLY A 7 -5.49 -0.80 -13.79
C GLY A 7 -4.83 -0.89 -15.18
N SER A 8 -4.08 0.13 -15.61
CA SER A 8 -3.52 0.22 -16.96
C SER A 8 -2.01 -0.05 -17.05
N ASN A 9 -1.25 0.18 -15.98
CA ASN A 9 0.17 -0.16 -15.92
C ASN A 9 0.34 -1.60 -15.44
N SER A 10 1.09 -2.43 -16.17
CA SER A 10 1.23 -3.87 -15.89
C SER A 10 1.82 -4.18 -14.51
N GLN A 11 2.78 -3.39 -14.05
CA GLN A 11 3.42 -3.58 -12.74
C GLN A 11 2.48 -3.17 -11.60
N LEU A 12 1.81 -2.03 -11.73
CA LEU A 12 0.86 -1.56 -10.72
C LEU A 12 -0.40 -2.44 -10.66
N ARG A 13 -0.84 -2.97 -11.81
CA ARG A 13 -1.95 -3.91 -11.90
C ARG A 13 -1.66 -5.21 -11.16
N ALA A 14 -0.44 -5.74 -11.27
CA ALA A 14 -0.04 -6.93 -10.52
C ALA A 14 -0.12 -6.72 -9.00
N LEU A 15 0.26 -5.54 -8.50
CA LEU A 15 0.10 -5.19 -7.08
C LEU A 15 -1.37 -5.04 -6.68
N ALA A 16 -2.18 -4.41 -7.53
CA ALA A 16 -3.61 -4.26 -7.29
C ALA A 16 -4.32 -5.63 -7.22
N GLU A 17 -3.94 -6.58 -8.09
CA GLU A 17 -4.47 -7.94 -8.09
C GLU A 17 -4.16 -8.70 -6.79
N VAL A 18 -2.97 -8.53 -6.21
CA VAL A 18 -2.61 -9.12 -4.92
C VAL A 18 -3.53 -8.63 -3.80
N TYR A 19 -3.83 -7.33 -3.74
CA TYR A 19 -4.69 -6.78 -2.69
C TYR A 19 -6.20 -6.97 -2.96
N ALA A 20 -6.58 -7.27 -4.21
CA ALA A 20 -7.95 -7.55 -4.60
C ALA A 20 -8.34 -9.04 -4.45
N ALA A 21 -7.39 -9.93 -4.15
CA ALA A 21 -7.67 -11.35 -3.92
C ALA A 21 -8.61 -11.56 -2.71
N ASN A 22 -9.42 -12.60 -2.74
CA ASN A 22 -10.47 -12.86 -1.74
C ASN A 22 -9.94 -13.00 -0.29
N ASP A 23 -8.70 -13.46 -0.14
CA ASP A 23 -8.01 -13.67 1.14
C ASP A 23 -7.11 -12.49 1.54
N ALA A 24 -6.99 -11.45 0.71
CA ALA A 24 -6.05 -10.37 0.91
C ALA A 24 -6.56 -9.24 1.81
N LYS A 25 -7.82 -9.28 2.29
CA LYS A 25 -8.42 -8.19 3.07
C LYS A 25 -7.62 -7.87 4.35
N GLU A 26 -7.25 -8.88 5.13
CA GLU A 26 -6.47 -8.67 6.36
C GLU A 26 -5.04 -8.19 6.03
N LYS A 27 -4.43 -8.76 4.99
CA LYS A 27 -3.12 -8.33 4.49
C LYS A 27 -3.12 -6.86 4.09
N PHE A 28 -4.13 -6.43 3.32
CA PHE A 28 -4.28 -5.05 2.89
C PHE A 28 -4.33 -4.09 4.10
N VAL A 29 -5.15 -4.40 5.11
CA VAL A 29 -5.26 -3.56 6.31
C VAL A 29 -3.91 -3.48 7.04
N ARG A 30 -3.24 -4.62 7.25
CA ARG A 30 -1.94 -4.65 7.94
C ARG A 30 -0.87 -3.85 7.18
N ASP A 31 -0.76 -4.06 5.87
CA ASP A 31 0.24 -3.39 5.03
C ASP A 31 -0.05 -1.89 4.91
N PHE A 32 -1.32 -1.50 4.83
CA PHE A 32 -1.74 -0.10 4.84
C PHE A 32 -1.36 0.59 6.16
N VAL A 33 -1.65 -0.03 7.30
CA VAL A 33 -1.28 0.51 8.62
C VAL A 33 0.24 0.63 8.76
N GLN A 34 1.01 -0.36 8.31
CA GLN A 34 2.47 -0.28 8.31
C GLN A 34 2.99 0.89 7.47
N ALA A 35 2.47 1.05 6.24
CA ALA A 35 2.83 2.16 5.37
C ALA A 35 2.48 3.52 6.00
N TRP A 36 1.29 3.62 6.61
CA TRP A 36 0.86 4.82 7.33
C TRP A 36 1.79 5.16 8.49
N VAL A 37 2.03 4.21 9.40
CA VAL A 37 2.92 4.38 10.55
C VAL A 37 4.34 4.74 10.12
N LYS A 38 4.83 4.15 9.02
CA LYS A 38 6.14 4.51 8.45
C LYS A 38 6.18 5.98 8.06
N VAL A 39 5.20 6.45 7.28
CA VAL A 39 5.14 7.86 6.83
C VAL A 39 5.02 8.81 8.02
N MET A 40 4.20 8.48 9.02
CA MET A 40 4.03 9.30 10.23
C MET A 40 5.29 9.42 11.11
N ASN A 41 6.31 8.59 10.90
CA ASN A 41 7.55 8.63 11.66
C ASN A 41 8.78 9.06 10.83
N LEU A 42 8.62 9.48 9.57
CA LEU A 42 9.75 9.82 8.69
C LEU A 42 10.57 11.02 9.18
N ASP A 43 9.97 11.92 9.97
CA ASP A 43 10.61 13.12 10.53
C ASP A 43 10.99 12.98 12.01
N ARG A 44 10.75 11.81 12.62
CA ARG A 44 11.01 11.52 14.04
C ARG A 44 12.47 11.17 14.30
N PHE A 45 13.36 12.11 14.02
CA PHE A 45 14.81 11.99 14.26
C PHE A 45 15.16 11.98 15.76
N ASP A 46 14.22 12.35 16.62
CA ASP A 46 14.33 12.31 18.09
C ASP A 46 14.38 10.88 18.66
N ARG A 47 13.98 9.88 17.88
CA ARG A 47 13.81 8.48 18.31
C ARG A 47 14.82 7.51 17.70
N LYS A 48 15.97 7.99 17.24
CA LYS A 48 17.03 7.16 16.65
C LYS A 48 18.13 6.82 17.64
#